data_AF-A0A392P2V7-F1
#
_entry.id   AF-A0A392P2V7-F1
#
_cell.length_a   1.000
_cell.length_b   1.000
_cell.length_c   1.000
_cell.angle_alpha   90.00
_cell.angle_beta   90.00
_cell.angle_gamma   90.00
#
_symmetry.space_group_name_H-M   'P 1'
#
loop_
_entity.id
_entity.type
_entity.pdbx_description
1 polymer ?
#
loop_
_entity_poly.entity_id
_entity_poly.type
_entity_poly.pdbx_seq_one_letter_code
_entity_poly.pdbx_strand_id
1 'polypeptide(L)'
;MQVYQLSIGAACGLSWPSDRIIIQILDDSTDPTIKELVQVECRKWESKGVNIKYEVRDNRNGYKAGALKEGIKHSYVTQCDYVAIFDADFQPESDFLCRTIPFLVNNPEIGLVQARWTF
;
A
#
# COMPACT_ATOMS: atom_id res chain seq x y z
N MET A 1 -2.19 16.46 12.04
CA MET A 1 -1.98 15.87 10.70
C MET A 1 -3.17 15.00 10.35
N GLN A 2 -3.59 15.00 9.08
CA GLN A 2 -4.67 14.11 8.64
C GLN A 2 -4.15 12.67 8.55
N VAL A 3 -4.99 11.68 8.86
CA VAL A 3 -4.60 10.26 8.98
C VAL A 3 -3.93 9.75 7.71
N TYR A 4 -4.42 10.12 6.52
CA TYR A 4 -3.86 9.69 5.24
C TYR A 4 -2.41 10.14 5.02
N GLN A 5 -2.00 11.31 5.54
CA GLN A 5 -0.62 11.79 5.38
C GLN A 5 0.36 10.93 6.17
N LEU A 6 -0.08 10.46 7.34
CA LEU A 6 0.73 9.62 8.21
C LEU A 6 0.89 8.21 7.63
N SER A 7 -0.21 7.58 7.18
CA SER A 7 -0.17 6.23 6.63
C SER A 7 0.54 6.16 5.28
N ILE A 8 0.29 7.10 4.36
CA ILE A 8 1.02 7.18 3.08
C ILE A 8 2.50 7.45 3.36
N GLY A 9 2.81 8.38 4.27
CA GLY A 9 4.19 8.67 4.64
C GLY A 9 4.92 7.46 5.21
N ALA A 10 4.28 6.69 6.09
CA ALA A 10 4.84 5.46 6.65
C ALA A 10 5.05 4.38 5.58
N ALA A 11 4.08 4.17 4.68
CA ALA A 11 4.22 3.23 3.57
C ALA A 11 5.34 3.63 2.59
N CYS A 12 5.45 4.91 2.24
CA CYS A 12 6.53 5.44 1.40
C CYS A 12 7.90 5.43 2.12
N GLY A 13 7.91 5.34 3.45
CA GLY A 13 9.11 5.27 4.29
C GLY A 13 9.60 3.86 4.58
N LEU A 14 8.98 2.83 3.99
CA LEU A 14 9.43 1.45 4.13
C LEU A 14 10.86 1.29 3.59
N SER A 15 11.72 0.67 4.40
CA SER A 15 13.11 0.37 4.06
C SER A 15 13.15 -0.83 3.13
N TRP A 16 13.10 -0.55 1.83
CA TRP A 16 13.22 -1.55 0.76
C TRP A 16 13.88 -0.92 -0.47
N PRO A 17 14.58 -1.69 -1.32
CA PRO A 17 15.13 -1.15 -2.56
C PRO A 17 14.04 -0.47 -3.40
N SER A 18 14.27 0.79 -3.77
CA SER A 18 13.26 1.65 -4.43
C SER A 18 12.84 1.14 -5.80
N ASP A 19 13.71 0.37 -6.46
CA ASP A 19 13.46 -0.32 -7.73
C ASP A 19 12.66 -1.63 -7.57
N ARG A 20 12.41 -2.07 -6.32
CA ARG A 20 11.74 -3.34 -5.99
C ARG A 20 10.51 -3.16 -5.10
N ILE A 21 9.99 -1.93 -5.00
CA ILE A 21 8.78 -1.63 -4.25
C ILE A 21 7.84 -0.76 -5.08
N ILE A 22 6.55 -1.05 -4.98
CA ILE A 22 5.48 -0.24 -5.54
C ILE A 22 4.48 0.02 -4.42
N ILE A 23 4.17 1.29 -4.17
CA ILE A 23 3.16 1.68 -3.19
C ILE A 23 1.85 1.92 -3.94
N GLN A 24 0.83 1.09 -3.71
CA GLN A 24 -0.49 1.27 -4.32
C GLN A 24 -1.46 1.83 -3.27
N ILE A 25 -2.00 3.02 -3.55
CA ILE A 25 -3.07 3.63 -2.77
C ILE A 25 -4.39 3.34 -3.47
N LEU A 26 -5.23 2.55 -2.80
CA LEU A 26 -6.58 2.21 -3.24
C LEU A 26 -7.57 3.12 -2.53
N ASP A 27 -8.02 4.19 -3.19
CA ASP A 27 -8.97 5.14 -2.60
C ASP A 27 -10.42 4.83 -3.02
N ASP A 28 -11.23 4.51 -2.02
CA ASP A 28 -12.67 4.23 -2.15
C ASP A 28 -13.53 5.36 -1.52
N SER A 29 -12.93 6.53 -1.26
CA SER A 29 -13.62 7.71 -0.73
C SER A 29 -14.69 8.20 -1.70
N THR A 30 -15.79 8.74 -1.18
CA THR A 30 -16.83 9.40 -1.98
C THR A 30 -16.74 10.92 -1.93
N ASP A 31 -15.95 11.45 -1.00
CA ASP A 31 -15.72 12.88 -0.82
C ASP A 31 -14.67 13.38 -1.83
N PRO A 32 -15.03 14.27 -2.77
CA PRO A 32 -14.11 14.81 -3.75
C PRO A 32 -12.92 15.56 -3.13
N THR A 33 -13.12 16.23 -2.00
CA THR A 33 -12.07 16.96 -1.31
C THR A 33 -11.04 16.00 -0.73
N ILE A 34 -11.48 14.88 -0.16
CA ILE A 34 -10.55 13.85 0.34
C ILE A 34 -9.77 13.22 -0.81
N LYS A 35 -10.41 12.90 -1.94
CA LYS A 35 -9.72 12.38 -3.13
C LYS A 35 -8.62 13.32 -3.62
N GLU A 36 -8.91 14.61 -3.69
CA GLU A 36 -7.95 15.62 -4.11
C GLU A 36 -6.76 15.69 -3.15
N LEU A 37 -7.02 15.71 -1.84
CA LEU A 37 -5.99 15.75 -0.81
C LEU A 37 -5.06 14.51 -0.84
N VAL A 38 -5.62 13.32 -1.02
CA VAL A 38 -4.84 12.08 -1.15
C VAL A 38 -4.01 12.10 -2.44
N GLN A 39 -4.62 12.52 -3.55
CA GLN A 39 -3.91 12.63 -4.83
C GLN A 39 -2.73 13.61 -4.76
N VAL A 40 -2.89 14.75 -4.08
CA VAL A 40 -1.81 15.72 -3.87
C VAL A 40 -0.65 15.13 -3.06
N GLU A 41 -0.95 14.38 -1.99
CA GLU A 41 0.11 13.72 -1.20
C GLU A 41 0.82 12.63 -2.02
N CYS A 42 0.09 11.84 -2.82
CA CYS A 42 0.70 10.87 -3.73
C CYS A 42 1.66 11.53 -4.73
N ARG A 43 1.26 12.63 -5.38
CA ARG A 43 2.11 13.38 -6.33
C ARG A 43 3.38 13.93 -5.67
N LYS A 44 3.29 14.36 -4.41
CA LYS A 44 4.44 14.83 -3.63
C LYS A 44 5.45 13.73 -3.34
N TRP A 45 5.00 12.49 -3.15
CA TRP A 45 5.91 11.34 -3.00
C TRP A 45 6.47 10.86 -4.34
N GLU A 46 5.64 10.88 -5.39
CA GLU A 46 6.08 10.61 -6.75
C GLU A 46 7.19 11.58 -7.19
N SER A 47 7.05 12.88 -6.89
CA SER A 47 8.09 13.88 -7.19
C SER A 47 9.40 13.67 -6.42
N LYS A 48 9.39 12.86 -5.36
CA LYS A 48 10.60 12.45 -4.62
C LYS A 48 11.21 11.15 -5.17
N GLY A 49 10.66 10.60 -6.24
CA GLY A 49 11.12 9.36 -6.87
C GLY A 49 10.55 8.09 -6.25
N VAL A 50 9.53 8.18 -5.38
CA VAL A 50 8.84 6.99 -4.87
C VAL A 50 7.92 6.43 -5.95
N ASN A 51 7.99 5.12 -6.20
CA ASN A 51 7.07 4.45 -7.11
C ASN A 51 5.71 4.24 -6.45
N ILE A 52 4.89 5.30 -6.44
CA ILE A 52 3.54 5.31 -5.88
C ILE A 52 2.49 5.36 -7.00
N LYS A 53 1.41 4.61 -6.83
CA LYS A 53 0.26 4.55 -7.75
C LYS A 53 -1.01 4.86 -6.97
N TYR A 54 -1.79 5.81 -7.48
CA TYR A 54 -3.05 6.21 -6.89
C TYR A 54 -4.18 5.72 -7.79
N GLU A 55 -4.99 4.80 -7.28
CA GLU A 55 -6.08 4.16 -8.01
C GLU A 55 -7.41 4.48 -7.31
N VAL A 56 -8.36 5.00 -8.09
CA VAL A 56 -9.71 5.35 -7.62
C VAL A 56 -10.70 4.42 -8.29
N ARG A 57 -11.67 3.91 -7.52
CA ARG A 57 -12.77 3.12 -8.07
C ARG A 57 -14.04 3.98 -8.18
N ASP A 58 -14.77 3.79 -9.27
CA ASP A 58 -16.08 4.40 -9.47
C ASP A 58 -17.24 3.58 -8.86
N ASN A 59 -16.98 2.33 -8.44
CA ASN A 59 -18.02 1.42 -7.96
C ASN A 59 -17.58 0.63 -6.70
N ARG A 60 -18.33 0.80 -5.59
CA ARG A 60 -18.08 0.22 -4.25
C ARG A 60 -18.42 -1.27 -4.10
N ASN A 61 -18.72 -1.97 -5.20
CA ASN A 61 -19.00 -3.40 -5.13
C ASN A 61 -17.81 -4.17 -4.54
N GLY A 62 -18.06 -4.85 -3.41
CA GLY A 62 -17.10 -5.71 -2.70
C GLY A 62 -16.24 -5.03 -1.63
N TYR A 63 -16.42 -3.74 -1.33
CA TYR A 63 -15.65 -2.98 -0.31
C TYR A 63 -14.14 -3.25 -0.42
N LYS A 64 -13.46 -3.54 0.72
CA LYS A 64 -12.02 -3.84 0.80
C LYS A 64 -11.60 -5.01 -0.09
N ALA A 65 -12.36 -6.10 -0.10
CA ALA A 65 -12.04 -7.27 -0.94
C ALA A 65 -12.15 -6.96 -2.44
N GLY A 66 -13.13 -6.12 -2.82
CA GLY A 66 -13.28 -5.64 -4.19
C GLY A 66 -12.13 -4.72 -4.59
N ALA A 67 -11.70 -3.83 -3.71
CA ALA A 67 -10.60 -2.90 -3.98
C ALA A 67 -9.29 -3.66 -4.20
N LEU A 68 -8.98 -4.63 -3.33
CA LEU A 68 -7.81 -5.49 -3.46
C LEU A 68 -7.86 -6.33 -4.74
N LYS A 69 -9.04 -6.89 -5.08
CA LYS A 69 -9.21 -7.69 -6.29
C LYS A 69 -8.94 -6.88 -7.56
N GLU A 70 -9.40 -5.63 -7.62
CA GLU A 70 -9.08 -4.77 -8.76
C GLU A 70 -7.62 -4.31 -8.71
N GLY A 71 -7.10 -3.94 -7.54
CA GLY A 71 -5.72 -3.53 -7.33
C GLY A 71 -4.69 -4.56 -7.83
N ILE A 72 -4.92 -5.84 -7.56
CA ILE A 72 -4.04 -6.94 -7.97
C ILE A 72 -4.06 -7.19 -9.49
N LYS A 73 -5.12 -6.79 -10.21
CA LYS A 73 -5.20 -6.96 -11.67
C LYS A 73 -4.32 -5.99 -12.45
N HIS A 74 -3.84 -4.92 -11.81
CA HIS A 74 -2.97 -3.98 -12.50
C HIS A 74 -1.66 -4.65 -12.91
N SER A 75 -1.22 -4.40 -14.14
CA SER A 75 -0.05 -5.07 -14.76
C SER A 75 1.26 -4.86 -14.00
N TYR A 76 1.37 -3.78 -13.20
CA TYR A 76 2.52 -3.55 -12.35
C TYR A 76 2.49 -4.42 -11.08
N VAL A 77 1.32 -4.79 -10.57
CA VAL A 77 1.19 -5.69 -9.40
C VAL A 77 1.45 -7.13 -9.79
N THR A 78 1.11 -7.53 -11.02
CA THR A 78 1.41 -8.89 -11.52
C THR A 78 2.91 -9.19 -11.65
N GLN A 79 3.77 -8.16 -11.54
CA GLN A 79 5.23 -8.30 -11.52
C GLN A 79 5.79 -8.43 -10.10
N CYS A 80 4.95 -8.27 -9.06
CA CYS A 80 5.36 -8.37 -7.67
C CYS A 80 5.24 -9.82 -7.18
N ASP A 81 6.30 -10.33 -6.55
CA ASP A 81 6.29 -11.66 -5.93
C ASP A 81 5.46 -11.72 -4.64
N TYR A 82 5.36 -10.59 -3.94
CA TYR A 82 4.71 -10.47 -2.64
C TYR A 82 3.82 -9.23 -2.58
N VAL A 83 2.75 -9.32 -1.79
CA VAL A 83 1.82 -8.22 -1.53
C VAL A 83 1.70 -8.02 -0.03
N ALA A 84 1.99 -6.80 0.43
CA ALA A 84 1.71 -6.35 1.80
C ALA A 84 0.47 -5.45 1.78
N ILE A 85 -0.46 -5.68 2.71
CA ILE A 85 -1.71 -4.94 2.79
C ILE A 85 -1.76 -4.21 4.14
N PHE A 86 -1.94 -2.89 4.08
CA PHE A 86 -2.11 -2.03 5.25
C PHE A 86 -3.46 -1.34 5.20
N ASP A 87 -4.09 -1.17 6.36
CA ASP A 87 -5.27 -0.32 6.48
C ASP A 87 -4.87 1.17 6.41
N ALA A 88 -5.80 2.01 5.96
CA ALA A 88 -5.53 3.42 5.68
C ALA A 88 -5.18 4.25 6.94
N ASP A 89 -5.45 3.72 8.12
CA ASP A 89 -5.13 4.29 9.44
C ASP A 89 -3.88 3.66 10.08
N PHE A 90 -3.29 2.64 9.45
CA PHE A 90 -2.11 1.95 9.96
C PHE A 90 -0.82 2.61 9.47
N GLN A 91 0.16 2.69 10.36
CA GLN A 91 1.51 3.20 10.09
C GLN A 91 2.50 2.07 10.29
N PRO A 92 2.94 1.37 9.22
CA PRO A 92 3.92 0.31 9.36
C PRO A 92 5.27 0.87 9.84
N GLU A 93 5.97 0.11 10.68
CA GLU A 93 7.38 0.37 10.98
C GLU A 93 8.21 0.27 9.69
N SER A 94 9.24 1.11 9.55
CA SER A 94 10.03 1.18 8.31
C SER A 94 10.68 -0.16 7.95
N ASP A 95 11.00 -1.00 8.92
CA ASP A 95 11.64 -2.30 8.72
C ASP A 95 10.65 -3.47 8.52
N PHE A 96 9.34 -3.18 8.43
CA PHE A 96 8.29 -4.20 8.35
C PHE A 96 8.55 -5.24 7.26
N LEU A 97 8.90 -4.82 6.04
CA LEU A 97 9.19 -5.73 4.93
C LEU A 97 10.44 -6.56 5.19
N CYS A 98 11.51 -5.95 5.72
CA CYS A 98 12.74 -6.66 6.11
C CYS A 98 12.48 -7.75 7.16
N ARG A 99 11.50 -7.54 8.05
CA ARG A 99 11.15 -8.51 9.09
C ARG A 99 10.19 -9.60 8.60
N THR A 100 9.34 -9.31 7.63
CA THR A 100 8.26 -10.23 7.21
C THR A 100 8.61 -11.06 5.99
N ILE A 101 9.22 -10.47 4.96
CA ILE A 101 9.56 -11.15 3.70
C ILE A 101 10.48 -12.36 3.88
N PRO A 102 11.50 -12.37 4.77
CA PRO A 102 12.36 -13.54 4.94
C PRO A 102 11.63 -14.83 5.33
N PHE A 103 10.49 -14.75 6.04
CA PHE A 103 9.69 -15.93 6.36
C PHE A 103 9.11 -16.59 5.10
N LEU A 104 8.67 -15.79 4.13
CA LEU A 104 8.12 -16.27 2.86
C LEU A 104 9.21 -16.77 1.91
N VAL A 105 10.37 -16.10 1.88
CA VAL A 105 11.50 -16.50 1.03
C VAL A 105 12.13 -17.81 1.51
N ASN A 106 12.29 -17.98 2.82
CA ASN A 106 12.99 -19.14 3.39
C ASN A 106 12.13 -20.39 3.50
N ASN A 107 10.80 -20.27 3.35
CA ASN A 107 9.90 -21.41 3.39
C ASN A 107 8.76 -21.27 2.35
N PRO A 108 8.83 -22.01 1.23
CA PRO A 108 7.82 -21.95 0.17
C PRO A 108 6.45 -22.52 0.58
N GLU A 109 6.34 -23.19 1.73
CA GLU A 109 5.06 -23.68 2.25
C GLU A 109 4.26 -22.59 2.99
N ILE A 110 4.88 -21.43 3.29
CA ILE A 110 4.20 -20.32 3.96
C ILE A 110 3.51 -19.43 2.93
N GLY A 111 2.18 -19.38 2.98
CA GLY A 111 1.37 -18.51 2.12
C GLY A 111 1.01 -17.14 2.70
N LEU A 112 1.21 -16.92 4.01
CA LEU A 112 0.82 -15.70 4.70
C LEU A 112 1.68 -15.44 5.94
N VAL A 113 2.11 -14.20 6.13
CA VAL A 113 2.70 -13.70 7.38
C VAL A 113 1.80 -12.60 7.92
N GLN A 114 1.31 -12.76 9.14
CA GLN A 114 0.48 -11.77 9.82
C GLN A 114 1.23 -11.17 11.00
N ALA A 115 1.40 -9.85 10.98
CA ALA A 115 1.96 -9.12 12.11
C ALA A 115 0.90 -8.85 13.17
N ARG A 116 1.35 -8.68 14.42
CA ARG A 116 0.47 -8.31 15.53
C ARG A 116 -0.04 -6.87 15.33
N TRP A 117 -1.32 -6.65 15.58
CA TRP A 117 -1.89 -5.31 15.65
C TRP A 117 -1.69 -4.74 17.06
N THR A 118 -1.01 -3.60 17.15
CA THR A 118 -0.78 -2.86 18.39
C THR A 118 -1.28 -1.44 18.21
N PHE A 119 -2.11 -0.98 19.17
CA PHE A 119 -2.72 0.35 19.20
C PHE A 119 -1.77 1.39 19.76
#